data_AF-A0A845XR16-F1
#
_entry.id   AF-A0A845XR16-F1
#
_cell.length_a   1.000
_cell.length_b   1.000
_cell.length_c   1.000
_cell.angle_alpha   90.00
_cell.angle_beta   90.00
_cell.angle_gamma   90.00
#
_symmetry.space_group_name_H-M   'P 1'
#
loop_
_entity.id
_entity.type
_entity.pdbx_description
1 polymer ?
#
loop_
_entity_poly.entity_id
_entity_poly.type
_entity_poly.pdbx_seq_one_letter_code
_entity_poly.pdbx_strand_id
1 'polypeptide(L)'
;MILRHLQEIIGTKHEVFAENKNWVSRQLLLKEDQMGFSLHDTIIFAKTETPIWSKNHVEALYCVEGEGEIKVIESGNIYKLTPGTLYALNLHDEHYLRASKDMRIICVFNPPLSSPEVHLPNGSYQADPDARQFIVNRKKDRMTFAYLNLKGHPRGNYMLDRLIQAGLEPALVIEECSDLATAGRQELEKQLQKIAAETPLPRSLPEILAGRNVRCVETANHNDAQSEELLTALCPDLIVLGDTRIIRNKNILRIPDLGIVNVHPGYLPTVRGNNPYLWSIVHDLPQGVTVHFIDEGVDSGPIIARQRLYLQPRATYPQLLAAINRLCGELLLEALCFLKAGGVQSLAQGNFENPGKKVFRLCPPEIKSAAIQKLESGEYRFEEV
;
A
#
# COMPACT_ATOMS: atom_id res chain seq x y z
N MET A 1 7.58 7.20 21.08
CA MET A 1 7.93 6.03 21.92
C MET A 1 6.79 5.82 22.90
N ILE A 2 6.23 4.61 22.96
CA ILE A 2 5.15 4.26 23.89
C ILE A 2 5.74 3.38 24.98
N LEU A 3 5.53 3.76 26.24
CA LEU A 3 5.95 3.01 27.42
C LEU A 3 4.72 2.86 28.32
N ARG A 4 4.35 1.62 28.63
CA ARG A 4 3.23 1.29 29.52
C ARG A 4 3.63 0.12 30.40
N HIS A 5 3.22 0.16 31.66
CA HIS A 5 3.41 -0.93 32.59
C HIS A 5 2.10 -1.68 32.81
N LEU A 6 2.11 -3.01 32.86
CA LEU A 6 0.90 -3.82 33.01
C LEU A 6 0.05 -3.41 34.23
N GLN A 7 0.73 -3.07 35.33
CA GLN A 7 0.08 -2.62 36.56
C GLN A 7 -0.74 -1.33 36.41
N GLU A 8 -0.43 -0.50 35.42
CA GLU A 8 -1.16 0.75 35.12
C GLU A 8 -2.45 0.48 34.34
N ILE A 9 -2.61 -0.70 33.76
CA ILE A 9 -3.78 -1.11 32.99
C ILE A 9 -4.86 -1.72 33.88
N ILE A 10 -4.45 -2.44 34.92
CA ILE A 10 -5.34 -3.14 35.85
C ILE A 10 -6.27 -2.14 36.55
N GLY A 11 -7.57 -2.40 36.55
CA GLY A 11 -8.61 -1.54 37.12
C GLY A 11 -9.02 -0.36 36.24
N THR A 12 -8.49 -0.24 35.01
CA THR A 12 -8.85 0.83 34.06
C THR A 12 -9.82 0.32 32.99
N LYS A 13 -10.29 1.22 32.11
CA LYS A 13 -11.09 0.86 30.93
C LYS A 13 -10.39 -0.12 29.97
N HIS A 14 -9.07 -0.24 30.07
CA HIS A 14 -8.25 -1.13 29.23
C HIS A 14 -8.07 -2.53 29.85
N GLU A 15 -8.65 -2.79 31.04
CA GLU A 15 -8.85 -4.14 31.57
C GLU A 15 -10.28 -4.59 31.27
N VAL A 16 -10.43 -5.33 30.17
CA VAL A 16 -11.74 -5.71 29.62
C VAL A 16 -12.06 -7.14 30.02
N PHE A 17 -13.20 -7.32 30.70
CA PHE A 17 -13.69 -8.63 31.12
C PHE A 17 -14.70 -9.17 30.10
N ALA A 18 -14.59 -10.45 29.79
CA ALA A 18 -15.59 -11.14 28.98
C ALA A 18 -16.95 -11.16 29.70
N GLU A 19 -18.05 -10.95 28.97
CA GLU A 19 -19.40 -11.04 29.54
C GLU A 19 -19.69 -12.42 30.14
N ASN A 20 -19.17 -13.47 29.50
CA ASN A 20 -19.28 -14.86 29.95
C ASN A 20 -18.33 -15.20 31.12
N LYS A 21 -17.49 -14.26 31.57
CA LYS A 21 -16.50 -14.42 32.64
C LYS A 21 -15.43 -15.46 32.37
N ASN A 22 -15.19 -15.82 31.11
CA ASN A 22 -14.15 -16.80 30.76
C ASN A 22 -12.74 -16.23 30.80
N TRP A 23 -12.59 -14.93 30.57
CA TRP A 23 -11.29 -14.29 30.46
C TRP A 23 -11.34 -12.80 30.83
N VAL A 24 -10.15 -12.26 31.08
CA VAL A 24 -9.89 -10.82 31.17
C VAL A 24 -8.71 -10.47 30.27
N SER A 25 -8.88 -9.45 29.42
CA SER A 25 -7.86 -8.96 28.49
C SER A 25 -7.35 -7.60 28.97
N ARG A 26 -6.06 -7.51 29.29
CA ARG A 26 -5.39 -6.25 29.63
C ARG A 26 -4.72 -5.70 28.36
N GLN A 27 -5.29 -4.65 27.81
CA GLN A 27 -4.97 -4.13 26.48
C GLN A 27 -3.80 -3.15 26.58
N LEU A 28 -2.60 -3.58 26.20
CA LEU A 28 -1.35 -2.81 26.34
C LEU A 28 -1.09 -1.88 25.15
N LEU A 29 -1.50 -2.29 23.94
CA LEU A 29 -1.36 -1.52 22.71
C LEU A 29 -2.63 -1.68 21.87
N LEU A 30 -3.18 -0.60 21.33
CA LEU A 30 -4.47 -0.57 20.64
C LEU A 30 -4.41 0.17 19.31
N LYS A 31 -5.51 0.14 18.55
CA LYS A 31 -5.64 0.85 17.26
C LYS A 31 -5.30 2.35 17.37
N GLU A 32 -5.69 3.01 18.47
CA GLU A 32 -5.42 4.45 18.68
C GLU A 32 -3.93 4.79 18.76
N ASP A 33 -3.08 3.82 19.07
CA ASP A 33 -1.62 3.98 19.16
C ASP A 33 -0.93 3.95 17.79
N GLN A 34 -1.65 3.61 16.70
CA GLN A 34 -1.20 3.68 15.30
C GLN A 34 0.06 2.84 14.97
N MET A 35 0.28 1.73 15.67
CA MET A 35 1.42 0.83 15.47
C MET A 35 1.16 -0.30 14.45
N GLY A 36 -0.09 -0.46 13.99
CA GLY A 36 -0.48 -1.48 13.00
C GLY A 36 -0.86 -2.85 13.57
N PHE A 37 -0.77 -3.05 14.89
CA PHE A 37 -1.22 -4.24 15.61
C PHE A 37 -1.60 -3.88 17.05
N SER A 38 -2.39 -4.72 17.71
CA SER A 38 -2.68 -4.60 19.15
C SER A 38 -1.99 -5.71 19.93
N LEU A 39 -1.64 -5.44 21.20
CA LEU A 39 -0.97 -6.38 22.09
C LEU A 39 -1.68 -6.42 23.43
N HIS A 40 -1.99 -7.63 23.88
CA HIS A 40 -2.85 -7.89 25.02
C HIS A 40 -2.18 -8.90 25.96
N ASP A 41 -2.30 -8.68 27.26
CA ASP A 41 -1.98 -9.65 28.32
C ASP A 41 -3.31 -10.20 28.85
N THR A 42 -3.64 -11.42 28.45
CA THR A 42 -4.96 -12.02 28.69
C THR A 42 -4.85 -13.16 29.69
N ILE A 43 -5.74 -13.17 30.68
CA ILE A 43 -5.94 -14.32 31.56
C ILE A 43 -7.18 -15.09 31.08
N ILE A 44 -7.02 -16.39 30.85
CA ILE A 44 -8.12 -17.34 30.62
C ILE A 44 -8.33 -18.13 31.91
N PHE A 45 -9.53 -18.12 32.45
CA PHE A 45 -9.81 -18.77 33.74
C PHE A 45 -10.01 -20.28 33.59
N ALA A 46 -9.56 -21.03 34.59
CA ALA A 46 -9.67 -22.49 34.63
C ALA A 46 -11.12 -22.96 34.48
N LYS A 47 -11.28 -24.15 33.88
CA LYS A 47 -12.58 -24.81 33.66
C LYS A 47 -13.53 -23.99 32.78
N THR A 48 -12.98 -23.14 31.93
CA THR A 48 -13.75 -22.39 30.93
C THR A 48 -13.45 -22.89 29.53
N GLU A 49 -14.41 -22.72 28.64
CA GLU A 49 -14.31 -23.00 27.21
C GLU A 49 -14.76 -21.74 26.47
N THR A 50 -13.87 -21.20 25.64
CA THR A 50 -14.14 -20.00 24.85
C THR A 50 -14.13 -20.35 23.37
N PRO A 51 -15.25 -20.17 22.65
CA PRO A 51 -15.25 -20.24 21.20
C PRO A 51 -14.51 -19.01 20.66
N ILE A 52 -13.52 -19.24 19.80
CA ILE A 52 -12.75 -18.18 19.17
C ILE A 52 -12.79 -18.41 17.67
N TRP A 53 -13.11 -17.34 16.95
CA TRP A 53 -13.04 -17.31 15.51
C TRP A 53 -12.40 -16.01 15.04
N SER A 54 -11.15 -16.10 14.59
CA SER A 54 -10.41 -14.94 14.09
C SER A 54 -10.87 -14.58 12.67
N LYS A 55 -12.17 -14.37 12.43
CA LYS A 55 -12.76 -14.13 11.10
C LYS A 55 -12.23 -12.88 10.40
N ASN A 56 -12.01 -11.82 11.17
CA ASN A 56 -11.66 -10.48 10.67
C ASN A 56 -10.23 -10.05 11.03
N HIS A 57 -9.51 -10.88 11.79
CA HIS A 57 -8.17 -10.61 12.29
C HIS A 57 -7.32 -11.87 12.13
N VAL A 58 -6.01 -11.72 11.98
CA VAL A 58 -5.06 -12.78 12.32
C VAL A 58 -4.65 -12.59 13.78
N GLU A 59 -4.54 -13.71 14.49
CA GLU A 59 -4.22 -13.73 15.91
C GLU A 59 -3.04 -14.68 16.16
N ALA A 60 -2.08 -14.20 16.95
CA ALA A 60 -0.99 -15.00 17.48
C ALA A 60 -1.05 -14.96 19.02
N LEU A 61 -1.01 -16.14 19.63
CA LEU A 61 -1.16 -16.32 21.07
C LEU A 61 0.03 -17.09 21.62
N TYR A 62 0.72 -16.49 22.60
CA TYR A 62 1.84 -17.10 23.28
C TYR A 62 1.49 -17.40 24.74
N CYS A 63 1.45 -18.68 25.09
CA CYS A 63 1.18 -19.13 26.45
C CYS A 63 2.42 -18.89 27.33
N VAL A 64 2.29 -18.02 28.33
CA VAL A 64 3.36 -17.68 29.28
C VAL A 64 3.24 -18.51 30.56
N GLU A 65 2.01 -18.75 31.02
CA GLU A 65 1.72 -19.46 32.26
C GLU A 65 0.43 -20.29 32.09
N GLY A 66 0.29 -21.35 32.90
CA GLY A 66 -0.92 -22.19 32.95
C GLY A 66 -0.92 -23.38 31.99
N GLU A 67 -2.07 -24.06 31.91
CA GLU A 67 -2.26 -25.26 31.10
C GLU A 67 -3.65 -25.26 30.46
N GLY A 68 -3.72 -25.70 29.21
CA GLY A 68 -4.97 -25.81 28.48
C GLY A 68 -4.82 -26.58 27.17
N GLU A 69 -5.79 -26.42 26.29
CA GLU A 69 -5.80 -26.99 24.95
C GLU A 69 -6.59 -26.11 23.98
N ILE A 70 -6.26 -26.22 22.70
CA ILE A 70 -7.14 -25.80 21.63
C ILE A 70 -7.74 -27.01 20.94
N LYS A 71 -9.03 -26.93 20.58
CA LYS A 71 -9.70 -27.89 19.72
C LYS A 71 -10.15 -27.19 18.44
N VAL A 72 -9.52 -27.51 17.32
CA VAL A 72 -9.91 -26.98 16.00
C VAL A 72 -11.22 -27.62 15.58
N ILE A 73 -12.22 -26.82 15.19
CA ILE A 73 -13.58 -27.32 14.90
C ILE A 73 -13.58 -28.18 13.64
N GLU A 74 -12.99 -27.71 12.55
CA GLU A 74 -13.03 -28.38 11.25
C GLU A 74 -12.33 -29.75 11.29
N SER A 75 -11.10 -29.80 11.78
CA SER A 75 -10.31 -31.04 11.81
C SER A 75 -10.61 -31.92 13.02
N GLY A 76 -11.19 -31.36 14.09
CA GLY A 76 -11.35 -32.02 15.39
C GLY A 76 -10.04 -32.22 16.15
N ASN A 77 -8.90 -31.76 15.62
CA ASN A 77 -7.59 -31.91 16.25
C ASN A 77 -7.52 -31.14 17.57
N ILE A 78 -6.86 -31.75 18.56
CA ILE A 78 -6.62 -31.15 19.87
C ILE A 78 -5.12 -30.94 20.05
N TYR A 79 -4.74 -29.72 20.43
CA TYR A 79 -3.35 -29.36 20.71
C TYR A 79 -3.25 -28.82 22.13
N LYS A 80 -2.30 -29.36 22.91
CA LYS A 80 -2.07 -28.90 24.28
C LYS A 80 -1.35 -27.56 24.28
N LEU A 81 -1.72 -26.71 25.22
CA LEU A 81 -1.06 -25.44 25.49
C LEU A 81 -0.37 -25.51 26.85
N THR A 82 0.95 -25.32 26.83
CA THR A 82 1.80 -25.18 28.03
C THR A 82 2.68 -23.94 27.88
N PRO A 83 3.33 -23.44 28.95
CA PRO A 83 4.25 -22.31 28.84
C PRO A 83 5.28 -22.52 27.74
N GLY A 84 5.49 -21.50 26.91
CA GLY A 84 6.34 -21.57 25.72
C GLY A 84 5.62 -21.99 24.44
N THR A 85 4.34 -22.32 24.49
CA THR A 85 3.56 -22.68 23.30
C THR A 85 3.07 -21.41 22.60
N LEU A 86 3.50 -21.21 21.35
CA LEU A 86 2.87 -20.30 20.41
C LEU A 86 1.84 -21.08 19.60
N TYR A 87 0.64 -20.53 19.45
CA TYR A 87 -0.25 -20.92 18.37
C TYR A 87 -0.76 -19.67 17.66
N ALA A 88 -0.92 -19.77 16.34
CA ALA A 88 -1.37 -18.67 15.51
C ALA A 88 -2.34 -19.21 14.47
N LEU A 89 -3.38 -18.43 14.19
CA LEU A 89 -4.52 -18.86 13.37
C LEU A 89 -4.56 -18.01 12.12
N ASN A 90 -3.71 -18.38 11.17
CA ASN A 90 -3.52 -17.65 9.92
C ASN A 90 -4.51 -18.05 8.81
N LEU A 91 -5.34 -19.07 9.04
CA LEU A 91 -6.39 -19.52 8.11
C LEU A 91 -7.81 -19.18 8.60
N HIS A 92 -7.93 -18.30 9.62
CA HIS A 92 -9.20 -17.95 10.25
C HIS A 92 -9.95 -19.16 10.83
N ASP A 93 -9.19 -20.13 11.35
CA ASP A 93 -9.72 -21.39 11.86
C ASP A 93 -10.60 -21.16 13.10
N GLU A 94 -11.82 -21.70 13.07
CA GLU A 94 -12.67 -21.78 14.25
C GLU A 94 -12.12 -22.83 15.22
N HIS A 95 -12.00 -22.44 16.49
CA HIS A 95 -11.51 -23.35 17.52
C HIS A 95 -12.09 -23.01 18.89
N TYR A 96 -12.03 -23.98 19.79
CA TYR A 96 -12.28 -23.77 21.20
C TYR A 96 -10.95 -23.65 21.94
N LEU A 97 -10.81 -22.64 22.77
CA LEU A 97 -9.76 -22.53 23.76
C LEU A 97 -10.29 -22.98 25.13
N ARG A 98 -9.64 -23.97 25.72
CA ARG A 98 -10.03 -24.58 26.99
C ARG A 98 -8.90 -24.49 27.99
N ALA A 99 -9.18 -23.91 29.15
CA ALA A 99 -8.20 -23.78 30.22
C ALA A 99 -8.44 -24.88 31.27
N SER A 100 -7.45 -25.75 31.50
CA SER A 100 -7.50 -26.73 32.60
C SER A 100 -7.02 -26.11 33.92
N LYS A 101 -6.11 -25.14 33.84
CA LYS A 101 -5.70 -24.21 34.91
C LYS A 101 -5.82 -22.79 34.38
N ASP A 102 -5.80 -21.78 35.26
CA ASP A 102 -5.72 -20.39 34.81
C ASP A 102 -4.50 -20.23 33.89
N MET A 103 -4.72 -19.63 32.73
CA MET A 103 -3.69 -19.41 31.72
C MET A 103 -3.41 -17.94 31.57
N ARG A 104 -2.15 -17.57 31.41
CA ARG A 104 -1.74 -16.22 30.99
C ARG A 104 -1.18 -16.30 29.58
N ILE A 105 -1.83 -15.60 28.67
CA ILE A 105 -1.56 -15.65 27.23
C ILE A 105 -1.31 -14.24 26.73
N ILE A 106 -0.22 -14.05 25.98
CA ILE A 106 0.01 -12.81 25.25
C ILE A 106 -0.64 -12.95 23.88
N CYS A 107 -1.59 -12.07 23.57
CA CYS A 107 -2.31 -12.08 22.29
C CYS A 107 -1.88 -10.87 21.45
N VAL A 108 -1.60 -11.11 20.18
CA VAL A 108 -1.34 -10.07 19.19
C VAL A 108 -2.37 -10.19 18.08
N PHE A 109 -3.03 -9.07 17.75
CA PHE A 109 -4.04 -9.00 16.70
C PHE A 109 -3.60 -8.07 15.58
N ASN A 110 -3.88 -8.48 14.34
CA ASN A 110 -3.81 -7.64 13.16
C ASN A 110 -5.04 -7.93 12.27
N PRO A 111 -5.88 -6.93 11.93
CA PRO A 111 -5.85 -5.53 12.33
C PRO A 111 -5.88 -5.30 13.86
N PRO A 112 -5.39 -4.16 14.37
CA PRO A 112 -5.40 -3.87 15.80
C PRO A 112 -6.82 -3.73 16.34
N LEU A 113 -7.07 -4.26 17.55
CA LEU A 113 -8.33 -4.07 18.26
C LEU A 113 -8.48 -2.64 18.79
N SER A 114 -9.74 -2.22 18.95
CA SER A 114 -10.10 -0.98 19.66
C SER A 114 -10.49 -1.28 21.11
N SER A 115 -10.62 -0.25 21.95
CA SER A 115 -11.09 -0.40 23.33
C SER A 115 -12.33 0.43 23.57
N PRO A 116 -13.38 -0.11 24.22
CA PRO A 116 -13.52 -1.50 24.66
C PRO A 116 -14.02 -2.39 23.50
N GLU A 117 -13.42 -3.57 23.32
CA GLU A 117 -13.86 -4.55 22.32
C GLU A 117 -13.83 -5.96 22.91
N VAL A 118 -14.88 -6.74 22.66
CA VAL A 118 -15.09 -8.12 23.14
C VAL A 118 -15.53 -9.02 21.98
N HIS A 119 -15.44 -10.35 22.15
CA HIS A 119 -15.95 -11.30 21.16
C HIS A 119 -17.46 -11.11 20.92
N LEU A 120 -17.86 -11.10 19.65
CA LEU A 120 -19.25 -11.18 19.19
C LEU A 120 -19.83 -12.57 19.49
N PRO A 121 -21.18 -12.77 19.39
CA PRO A 121 -21.82 -14.05 19.68
C PRO A 121 -21.30 -15.25 18.88
N ASN A 122 -20.72 -15.02 17.70
CA ASN A 122 -20.10 -16.03 16.85
C ASN A 122 -18.61 -16.29 17.17
N GLY A 123 -18.07 -15.70 18.24
CA GLY A 123 -16.67 -15.86 18.66
C GLY A 123 -15.65 -14.97 17.96
N SER A 124 -16.06 -14.06 17.06
CA SER A 124 -15.15 -13.16 16.35
C SER A 124 -15.11 -11.75 16.94
N TYR A 125 -14.03 -11.00 16.72
CA TYR A 125 -13.98 -9.56 16.95
C TYR A 125 -14.66 -8.76 15.83
N GLN A 126 -15.01 -7.49 16.11
CA GLN A 126 -15.72 -6.64 15.17
C GLN A 126 -14.83 -6.33 13.96
N ALA A 127 -15.38 -6.43 12.76
CA ALA A 127 -14.65 -6.00 11.57
C ALA A 127 -14.37 -4.50 11.65
N ASP A 128 -13.12 -4.11 11.45
CA ASP A 128 -12.74 -2.71 11.29
C ASP A 128 -13.03 -2.29 9.83
N PRO A 129 -14.03 -1.40 9.59
CA PRO A 129 -14.42 -1.02 8.24
C PRO A 129 -13.32 -0.24 7.49
N ASP A 130 -12.35 0.32 8.22
CA ASP A 130 -11.21 1.04 7.65
C ASP A 130 -9.94 0.18 7.59
N ALA A 131 -9.96 -1.03 8.16
CA ALA A 131 -8.80 -1.91 8.11
C ALA A 131 -8.62 -2.48 6.70
N ARG A 132 -7.45 -2.23 6.13
CA ARG A 132 -6.92 -3.09 5.07
C ARG A 132 -6.68 -4.44 5.73
N GLN A 133 -7.54 -5.42 5.44
CA GLN A 133 -7.31 -6.80 5.88
C GLN A 133 -5.95 -7.22 5.33
N PHE A 134 -4.94 -7.30 6.20
CA PHE A 134 -3.75 -8.08 5.89
C PHE A 134 -4.22 -9.53 5.92
N ILE A 135 -4.70 -10.03 4.78
CA ILE A 135 -4.85 -11.46 4.58
C ILE A 135 -3.42 -12.01 4.65
N VAL A 136 -2.98 -12.46 5.83
CA VAL A 136 -1.74 -13.23 6.00
C VAL A 136 -2.00 -14.65 5.51
N ASN A 137 -2.48 -14.75 4.28
CA ASN A 137 -2.65 -15.98 3.59
C ASN A 137 -2.01 -15.80 2.23
N ARG A 138 -0.71 -16.10 2.16
CA ARG A 138 -0.09 -16.64 0.95
C ARG A 138 1.23 -17.31 1.32
N LYS A 139 1.20 -18.65 1.36
CA LYS A 139 2.28 -19.47 0.81
C LYS A 139 2.46 -19.15 -0.69
N LYS A 140 2.85 -17.92 -1.04
CA LYS A 140 3.39 -17.64 -2.38
C LYS A 140 4.86 -17.37 -2.19
N ASP A 141 5.68 -18.25 -2.76
CA ASP A 141 7.14 -18.07 -2.84
C ASP A 141 7.53 -16.79 -3.59
N ARG A 142 6.58 -16.09 -4.23
CA ARG A 142 6.80 -14.88 -5.03
C ARG A 142 5.57 -13.95 -5.05
N MET A 143 5.80 -12.65 -4.83
CA MET A 143 4.82 -11.58 -5.05
C MET A 143 4.40 -11.53 -6.53
N THR A 144 3.10 -11.67 -6.81
CA THR A 144 2.48 -11.55 -8.13
C THR A 144 1.85 -10.19 -8.29
N PHE A 145 2.11 -9.49 -9.40
CA PHE A 145 1.52 -8.17 -9.64
C PHE A 145 1.06 -7.99 -11.08
N ALA A 146 0.04 -7.14 -11.27
CA ALA A 146 -0.37 -6.63 -12.57
C ALA A 146 0.21 -5.22 -12.79
N TYR A 147 0.54 -4.90 -14.03
CA TYR A 147 1.04 -3.58 -14.42
C TYR A 147 0.05 -2.93 -15.39
N LEU A 148 -0.49 -1.78 -15.04
CA LEU A 148 -1.42 -1.03 -15.88
C LEU A 148 -0.66 0.14 -16.51
N ASN A 149 -0.77 0.31 -17.83
CA ASN A 149 -0.04 1.34 -18.58
C ASN A 149 -0.96 2.04 -19.57
N LEU A 150 -0.70 3.31 -19.89
CA LEU A 150 -1.25 3.90 -21.12
C LEU A 150 -0.42 3.39 -22.31
N LYS A 151 -1.08 2.95 -23.39
CA LYS A 151 -0.39 2.27 -24.49
C LYS A 151 0.78 3.08 -25.05
N GLY A 152 1.98 2.49 -24.95
CA GLY A 152 3.22 3.09 -25.44
C GLY A 152 3.67 4.36 -24.71
N HIS A 153 3.14 4.65 -23.52
CA HIS A 153 3.52 5.86 -22.80
C HIS A 153 4.99 5.78 -22.30
N PRO A 154 5.89 6.73 -22.67
CA PRO A 154 7.32 6.59 -22.39
C PRO A 154 7.67 6.43 -20.91
N ARG A 155 6.94 7.11 -20.01
CA ARG A 155 7.17 7.01 -18.55
C ARG A 155 6.80 5.63 -18.02
N GLY A 156 5.64 5.10 -18.40
CA GLY A 156 5.19 3.77 -17.98
C GLY A 156 6.11 2.69 -18.52
N ASN A 157 6.50 2.78 -19.79
CA ASN A 157 7.48 1.87 -20.37
C ASN A 157 8.83 1.91 -19.64
N TYR A 158 9.35 3.11 -19.35
CA TYR A 158 10.61 3.25 -18.60
C TYR A 158 10.51 2.59 -17.22
N MET A 159 9.44 2.84 -16.47
CA MET A 159 9.22 2.23 -15.16
C MET A 159 9.17 0.70 -15.26
N LEU A 160 8.39 0.14 -16.19
CA LEU A 160 8.30 -1.30 -16.38
C LEU A 160 9.63 -1.92 -16.81
N ASP A 161 10.38 -1.25 -17.69
CA ASP A 161 11.71 -1.67 -18.11
C ASP A 161 12.65 -1.82 -16.91
N ARG A 162 12.68 -0.82 -16.02
CA ARG A 162 13.48 -0.85 -14.80
C ARG A 162 13.11 -2.02 -13.88
N LEU A 163 11.82 -2.31 -13.71
CA LEU A 163 11.36 -3.45 -12.91
C LEU A 163 11.82 -4.78 -13.51
N ILE A 164 11.64 -4.96 -14.82
CA ILE A 164 12.01 -6.19 -15.53
C ILE A 164 13.53 -6.40 -15.51
N GLN A 165 14.33 -5.36 -15.71
CA GLN A 165 15.80 -5.45 -15.61
C GLN A 165 16.27 -5.87 -14.21
N ALA A 166 15.50 -5.54 -13.16
CA ALA A 166 15.77 -5.95 -11.79
C ALA A 166 15.16 -7.32 -11.42
N GLY A 167 14.60 -8.05 -12.38
CA GLY A 167 13.97 -9.36 -12.15
C GLY A 167 12.58 -9.30 -11.49
N LEU A 168 11.94 -8.13 -11.49
CA LEU A 168 10.55 -7.94 -11.08
C LEU A 168 9.64 -7.94 -12.30
N GLU A 169 9.19 -9.12 -12.69
CA GLU A 169 8.31 -9.28 -13.85
C GLU A 169 6.83 -9.34 -13.44
N PRO A 170 5.94 -8.55 -14.07
CA PRO A 170 4.50 -8.65 -13.83
C PRO A 170 3.95 -9.96 -14.39
N ALA A 171 2.88 -10.46 -13.79
CA ALA A 171 2.13 -11.59 -14.33
C ALA A 171 1.25 -11.18 -15.52
N LEU A 172 0.84 -9.90 -15.55
CA LEU A 172 -0.01 -9.33 -16.59
C LEU A 172 0.33 -7.85 -16.78
N VAL A 173 0.44 -7.43 -18.04
CA VAL A 173 0.43 -6.03 -18.45
C VAL A 173 -0.91 -5.74 -19.11
N ILE A 174 -1.57 -4.66 -18.67
CA ILE A 174 -2.78 -4.13 -19.30
C ILE A 174 -2.41 -2.78 -19.91
N GLU A 175 -2.55 -2.63 -21.23
CA GLU A 175 -2.38 -1.36 -21.92
C GLU A 175 -3.73 -0.74 -22.27
N GLU A 176 -3.97 0.48 -21.84
CA GLU A 176 -5.14 1.23 -22.28
C GLU A 176 -4.87 1.90 -23.65
N CYS A 177 -5.74 1.58 -24.60
CA CYS A 177 -5.77 2.11 -25.95
C CYS A 177 -6.85 3.19 -26.06
N SER A 178 -6.47 4.44 -25.77
CA SER A 178 -7.40 5.56 -25.77
C SER A 178 -6.79 6.83 -26.38
N ASP A 179 -7.61 7.84 -26.62
CA ASP A 179 -7.14 9.17 -27.02
C ASP A 179 -6.22 9.79 -25.96
N LEU A 180 -6.48 9.52 -24.68
CA LEU A 180 -5.63 9.94 -23.57
C LEU A 180 -4.24 9.31 -23.68
N ALA A 181 -4.17 8.00 -23.97
CA ALA A 181 -2.89 7.30 -24.18
C ALA A 181 -2.12 7.90 -25.36
N THR A 182 -2.82 8.13 -26.47
CA THR A 182 -2.23 8.70 -27.69
C THR A 182 -1.67 10.09 -27.46
N ALA A 183 -2.44 10.99 -26.86
CA ALA A 183 -2.04 12.36 -26.59
C ALA A 183 -0.87 12.45 -25.59
N GLY A 184 -0.93 11.67 -24.49
CA GLY A 184 0.15 11.62 -23.49
C GLY A 184 1.47 11.13 -24.09
N ARG A 185 1.41 10.03 -24.87
CA ARG A 185 2.58 9.48 -25.58
C ARG A 185 3.19 10.51 -26.51
N GLN A 186 2.41 11.09 -27.43
CA GLN A 186 2.91 12.03 -28.43
C GLN A 186 3.58 13.25 -27.81
N GLU A 187 2.98 13.83 -26.76
CA GLU A 187 3.57 14.98 -26.07
C GLU A 187 4.91 14.62 -25.42
N LEU A 188 4.98 13.50 -24.68
CA LEU A 188 6.19 13.13 -23.97
C LEU A 188 7.32 12.69 -24.93
N GLU A 189 7.00 11.88 -25.95
CA GLU A 189 7.96 11.48 -26.99
C GLU A 189 8.56 12.70 -27.69
N LYS A 190 7.72 13.68 -28.06
CA LYS A 190 8.18 14.92 -28.69
C LYS A 190 9.18 15.68 -27.83
N GLN A 191 9.01 15.71 -26.51
CA GLN A 191 9.98 16.37 -25.62
C GLN A 191 11.25 15.55 -25.46
N LEU A 192 11.14 14.23 -25.23
CA LEU A 192 12.31 13.36 -25.04
C LEU A 192 13.18 13.28 -26.30
N GLN A 193 12.59 13.34 -27.50
CA GLN A 193 13.33 13.35 -28.76
C GLN A 193 14.30 14.52 -28.87
N LYS A 194 14.00 15.67 -28.24
CA LYS A 194 14.87 16.86 -28.27
C LYS A 194 16.20 16.66 -27.55
N ILE A 195 16.28 15.68 -26.64
CA ILE A 195 17.46 15.38 -25.83
C ILE A 195 17.96 13.95 -26.04
N ALA A 196 17.52 13.29 -27.12
CA ALA A 196 17.85 11.89 -27.40
C ALA A 196 19.35 11.63 -27.60
N ALA A 197 20.13 12.66 -27.95
CA ALA A 197 21.59 12.58 -28.05
C ALA A 197 22.27 12.48 -26.67
N GLU A 198 21.63 12.98 -25.61
CA GLU A 198 22.17 13.01 -24.24
C GLU A 198 21.53 11.94 -23.35
N THR A 199 20.26 11.64 -23.57
CA THR A 199 19.47 10.69 -22.79
C THR A 199 18.81 9.67 -23.71
N PRO A 200 19.10 8.36 -23.57
CA PRO A 200 18.45 7.33 -24.36
C PRO A 200 16.92 7.36 -24.19
N LEU A 201 16.22 7.15 -25.30
CA LEU A 201 14.76 7.04 -25.29
C LEU A 201 14.33 5.77 -24.55
N PRO A 202 13.20 5.80 -23.82
CA PRO A 202 12.61 4.60 -23.25
C PRO A 202 12.31 3.56 -24.34
N ARG A 203 12.59 2.29 -24.03
CA ARG A 203 12.26 1.17 -24.91
C ARG A 203 10.75 1.06 -25.10
N SER A 204 10.31 0.57 -26.25
CA SER A 204 8.91 0.24 -26.50
C SER A 204 8.50 -1.00 -25.70
N LEU A 205 7.20 -1.14 -25.41
CA LEU A 205 6.71 -2.32 -24.69
C LEU A 205 7.07 -3.65 -25.39
N PRO A 206 6.96 -3.79 -26.73
CA PRO A 206 7.42 -5.01 -27.41
C PRO A 206 8.90 -5.32 -27.18
N GLU A 207 9.78 -4.32 -27.19
CA GLU A 207 11.21 -4.50 -26.90
C GLU A 207 11.47 -4.88 -25.43
N ILE A 208 10.67 -4.33 -24.52
CA ILE A 208 10.74 -4.65 -23.09
C ILE A 208 10.32 -6.10 -22.84
N LEU A 209 9.25 -6.56 -23.50
CA LEU A 209 8.70 -7.91 -23.32
C LEU A 209 9.36 -8.97 -24.21
N ALA A 210 10.21 -8.58 -25.16
CA ALA A 210 10.89 -9.50 -26.07
C ALA A 210 11.61 -10.62 -25.31
N GLY A 211 11.32 -11.87 -25.69
CA GLY A 211 11.91 -13.07 -25.09
C GLY A 211 11.36 -13.45 -23.71
N ARG A 212 10.29 -12.79 -23.23
CA ARG A 212 9.68 -13.03 -21.91
C ARG A 212 8.28 -13.60 -22.03
N ASN A 213 7.88 -14.39 -21.04
CA ASN A 213 6.54 -14.97 -20.96
C ASN A 213 5.59 -14.09 -20.11
N VAL A 214 5.47 -12.82 -20.49
CA VAL A 214 4.59 -11.86 -19.82
C VAL A 214 3.36 -11.64 -20.70
N ARG A 215 2.17 -11.93 -20.17
CA ARG A 215 0.92 -11.68 -20.89
C ARG A 215 0.67 -10.18 -20.98
N CYS A 216 0.40 -9.68 -22.18
CA CYS A 216 0.00 -8.29 -22.42
C CYS A 216 -1.39 -8.26 -23.08
N VAL A 217 -2.30 -7.43 -22.56
CA VAL A 217 -3.66 -7.29 -23.08
C VAL A 217 -4.01 -5.82 -23.23
N GLU A 218 -4.73 -5.48 -24.29
CA GLU A 218 -5.20 -4.13 -24.55
C GLU A 218 -6.65 -3.98 -24.09
N THR A 219 -6.98 -2.85 -23.47
CA THR A 219 -8.36 -2.45 -23.12
C THR A 219 -8.63 -1.02 -23.58
N ALA A 220 -9.90 -0.62 -23.66
CA ALA A 220 -10.26 0.75 -24.05
C ALA A 220 -10.10 1.72 -22.86
N ASN A 221 -10.26 1.23 -21.63
CA ASN A 221 -10.18 2.01 -20.41
C ASN A 221 -9.83 1.13 -19.22
N HIS A 222 -8.84 1.52 -18.41
CA HIS A 222 -8.48 0.76 -17.20
C HIS A 222 -9.61 0.55 -16.18
N ASN A 223 -10.72 1.29 -16.29
CA ASN A 223 -11.91 1.16 -15.43
C ASN A 223 -13.02 0.30 -16.04
N ASP A 224 -12.84 -0.24 -17.24
CA ASP A 224 -13.86 -1.04 -17.90
C ASP A 224 -13.99 -2.45 -17.31
N ALA A 225 -15.06 -3.14 -17.69
CA ALA A 225 -15.34 -4.49 -17.23
C ALA A 225 -14.28 -5.51 -17.66
N GLN A 226 -13.60 -5.27 -18.80
CA GLN A 226 -12.55 -6.15 -19.29
C GLN A 226 -11.32 -6.08 -18.38
N SER A 227 -10.90 -4.88 -17.97
CA SER A 227 -9.84 -4.70 -16.98
C SER A 227 -10.20 -5.35 -15.65
N GLU A 228 -11.44 -5.19 -15.17
CA GLU A 228 -11.92 -5.85 -13.95
C GLU A 228 -11.88 -7.38 -14.04
N GLU A 229 -12.37 -7.97 -15.14
CA GLU A 229 -12.39 -9.42 -15.36
C GLU A 229 -10.97 -10.00 -15.40
N LEU A 230 -10.06 -9.35 -16.13
CA LEU A 230 -8.65 -9.76 -16.23
C LEU A 230 -7.96 -9.73 -14.86
N LEU A 231 -8.18 -8.67 -14.08
CA LEU A 231 -7.57 -8.52 -12.75
C LEU A 231 -8.18 -9.48 -11.73
N THR A 232 -9.49 -9.71 -11.81
CA THR A 232 -10.19 -10.66 -10.93
C THR A 232 -9.71 -12.09 -11.18
N ALA A 233 -9.60 -12.48 -12.45
CA ALA A 233 -9.09 -13.80 -12.83
C ALA A 233 -7.63 -14.02 -12.41
N LEU A 234 -6.82 -12.96 -12.41
CA LEU A 234 -5.42 -13.03 -11.98
C LEU A 234 -5.26 -13.08 -10.45
N CYS A 235 -6.14 -12.38 -9.71
CA CYS A 235 -6.05 -12.20 -8.26
C CYS A 235 -4.61 -11.79 -7.80
N PRO A 236 -4.04 -10.71 -8.35
CA PRO A 236 -2.67 -10.29 -8.05
C PRO A 236 -2.52 -9.86 -6.58
N ASP A 237 -1.32 -10.01 -6.01
CA ASP A 237 -1.01 -9.44 -4.69
C ASP A 237 -1.01 -7.91 -4.74
N LEU A 238 -0.57 -7.35 -5.86
CA LEU A 238 -0.36 -5.91 -6.05
C LEU A 238 -0.79 -5.49 -7.47
N ILE A 239 -1.30 -4.28 -7.61
CA ILE A 239 -1.39 -3.62 -8.93
C ILE A 239 -0.43 -2.42 -8.93
N VAL A 240 0.32 -2.27 -10.01
CA VAL A 240 1.26 -1.16 -10.20
C VAL A 240 0.78 -0.29 -11.37
N LEU A 241 0.62 1.01 -11.12
CA LEU A 241 0.18 1.98 -12.12
C LEU A 241 1.38 2.62 -12.81
N GLY A 242 1.53 2.31 -14.08
CA GLY A 242 2.52 2.84 -15.01
C GLY A 242 2.00 4.04 -15.79
N ASP A 243 1.85 5.18 -15.12
CA ASP A 243 1.30 6.41 -15.72
C ASP A 243 -0.07 6.20 -16.40
N THR A 244 -1.08 5.99 -15.57
CA THR A 244 -2.45 5.67 -16.00
C THR A 244 -3.40 6.83 -15.78
N ARG A 245 -4.64 6.70 -16.27
CA ARG A 245 -5.76 7.48 -15.74
C ARG A 245 -6.04 7.13 -14.26
N ILE A 246 -6.88 7.93 -13.62
CA ILE A 246 -7.41 7.65 -12.28
C ILE A 246 -8.25 6.36 -12.33
N ILE A 247 -7.97 5.44 -11.41
CA ILE A 247 -8.77 4.24 -11.18
C ILE A 247 -9.89 4.58 -10.20
N ARG A 248 -11.14 4.46 -10.64
CA ARG A 248 -12.37 4.75 -9.91
C ARG A 248 -13.29 3.54 -9.76
N ASN A 249 -13.05 2.48 -10.54
CA ASN A 249 -13.81 1.24 -10.41
C ASN A 249 -13.53 0.62 -9.02
N LYS A 250 -14.54 0.65 -8.15
CA LYS A 250 -14.44 0.15 -6.76
C LYS A 250 -14.15 -1.34 -6.69
N ASN A 251 -14.54 -2.13 -7.69
CA ASN A 251 -14.21 -3.54 -7.75
C ASN A 251 -12.71 -3.71 -7.97
N ILE A 252 -12.14 -2.98 -8.93
CA ILE A 252 -10.69 -2.99 -9.19
C ILE A 252 -9.89 -2.55 -7.95
N LEU A 253 -10.32 -1.48 -7.27
CA LEU A 253 -9.64 -0.96 -6.06
C LEU A 253 -9.55 -2.00 -4.92
N ARG A 254 -10.42 -3.01 -4.92
CA ARG A 254 -10.50 -4.04 -3.87
C ARG A 254 -9.83 -5.36 -4.24
N ILE A 255 -9.35 -5.52 -5.48
CA ILE A 255 -8.78 -6.79 -5.96
C ILE A 255 -7.47 -7.17 -5.26
N PRO A 256 -6.43 -6.31 -5.23
CA PRO A 256 -5.13 -6.71 -4.69
C PRO A 256 -5.04 -6.57 -3.17
N ASP A 257 -4.61 -7.64 -2.49
CA ASP A 257 -4.46 -7.69 -1.03
C ASP A 257 -3.48 -6.64 -0.49
N LEU A 258 -2.36 -6.40 -1.19
CA LEU A 258 -1.38 -5.38 -0.82
C LEU A 258 -1.80 -3.97 -1.29
N GLY A 259 -2.81 -3.87 -2.14
CA GLY A 259 -3.31 -2.63 -2.71
C GLY A 259 -2.74 -2.26 -4.08
N ILE A 260 -2.94 -1.00 -4.45
CA ILE A 260 -2.55 -0.46 -5.75
C ILE A 260 -1.52 0.64 -5.55
N VAL A 261 -0.34 0.49 -6.14
CA VAL A 261 0.78 1.43 -6.08
C VAL A 261 0.75 2.36 -7.29
N ASN A 262 0.80 3.65 -7.02
CA ASN A 262 0.97 4.69 -8.03
C ASN A 262 2.31 5.40 -7.85
N VAL A 263 2.88 5.85 -8.99
CA VAL A 263 4.05 6.73 -9.02
C VAL A 263 3.60 8.11 -9.47
N HIS A 264 3.52 9.03 -8.53
CA HIS A 264 3.13 10.40 -8.77
C HIS A 264 4.35 11.28 -9.07
N PRO A 265 4.44 11.98 -10.22
CA PRO A 265 5.57 12.83 -10.57
C PRO A 265 5.54 14.20 -9.84
N GLY A 266 5.19 14.19 -8.55
CA GLY A 266 5.12 15.33 -7.66
C GLY A 266 5.47 14.95 -6.22
N TYR A 267 5.87 15.94 -5.42
CA TYR A 267 6.22 15.74 -4.01
C TYR A 267 4.97 15.85 -3.13
N LEU A 268 4.40 14.70 -2.75
CA LEU A 268 3.19 14.65 -1.92
C LEU A 268 3.53 14.92 -0.44
N PRO A 269 2.59 15.54 0.31
CA PRO A 269 1.21 15.86 -0.09
C PRO A 269 1.00 17.23 -0.75
N THR A 270 2.09 17.95 -1.05
CA THR A 270 2.07 19.38 -1.43
C THR A 270 1.45 19.65 -2.80
N VAL A 271 1.55 18.69 -3.73
CA VAL A 271 1.10 18.88 -5.11
C VAL A 271 0.37 17.65 -5.66
N ARG A 272 -0.94 17.57 -5.44
CA ARG A 272 -1.80 16.48 -5.93
C ARG A 272 -2.36 16.76 -7.33
N GLY A 273 -2.70 15.72 -8.09
CA GLY A 273 -3.42 15.86 -9.36
C GLY A 273 -2.51 16.04 -10.58
N ASN A 274 -3.04 16.64 -11.65
CA ASN A 274 -2.38 16.60 -12.97
C ASN A 274 -1.25 17.62 -13.11
N ASN A 275 -0.25 17.28 -13.92
CA ASN A 275 0.96 18.10 -14.18
C ASN A 275 1.63 18.65 -12.91
N PRO A 276 1.84 17.84 -11.86
CA PRO A 276 2.32 18.32 -10.57
C PRO A 276 3.67 19.05 -10.67
N TYR A 277 4.59 18.55 -11.48
CA TYR A 277 5.89 19.20 -11.74
C TYR A 277 5.77 20.61 -12.34
N LEU A 278 4.76 20.88 -13.19
CA LEU A 278 4.52 22.24 -13.69
C LEU A 278 3.96 23.14 -12.58
N TRP A 279 2.97 22.66 -11.83
CA TRP A 279 2.39 23.41 -10.71
C TRP A 279 3.42 23.73 -9.62
N SER A 280 4.35 22.82 -9.36
CA SER A 280 5.47 23.08 -8.45
C SER A 280 6.40 24.18 -8.97
N ILE A 281 6.59 24.35 -10.29
CA ILE A 281 7.34 25.50 -10.83
C ILE A 281 6.53 26.79 -10.70
N VAL A 282 5.23 26.76 -11.03
CA VAL A 282 4.34 27.93 -10.97
C VAL A 282 4.30 28.49 -9.55
N HIS A 283 4.16 27.62 -8.56
CA HIS A 283 3.93 27.98 -7.17
C HIS A 283 5.17 27.85 -6.28
N ASP A 284 6.35 27.59 -6.85
CA ASP A 284 7.59 27.40 -6.09
C ASP A 284 7.50 26.28 -5.02
N LEU A 285 6.64 25.29 -5.26
CA LEU A 285 6.49 24.12 -4.39
C LEU A 285 7.61 23.11 -4.65
N PRO A 286 7.90 22.21 -3.69
CA PRO A 286 8.91 21.18 -3.87
C PRO A 286 8.70 20.35 -5.16
N GLN A 287 9.79 20.13 -5.90
CA GLN A 287 9.87 19.16 -6.99
C GLN A 287 10.25 17.80 -6.45
N GLY A 288 9.71 16.75 -7.06
CA GLY A 288 10.04 15.39 -6.66
C GLY A 288 9.07 14.38 -7.23
N VAL A 289 9.24 13.14 -6.77
CA VAL A 289 8.39 12.00 -7.11
C VAL A 289 7.95 11.33 -5.82
N THR A 290 6.72 10.81 -5.82
CA THR A 290 6.18 10.04 -4.71
C THR A 290 5.62 8.71 -5.19
N VAL A 291 6.03 7.62 -4.56
CA VAL A 291 5.37 6.32 -4.65
C VAL A 291 4.39 6.20 -3.48
N HIS A 292 3.13 5.94 -3.78
CA HIS A 292 2.08 5.85 -2.77
C HIS A 292 1.06 4.78 -3.11
N PHE A 293 0.35 4.30 -2.09
CA PHE A 293 -0.88 3.54 -2.33
C PHE A 293 -2.00 4.49 -2.70
N ILE A 294 -2.82 4.14 -3.69
CA ILE A 294 -4.03 4.93 -3.98
C ILE A 294 -5.16 4.58 -3.00
N ASP A 295 -6.12 5.50 -2.91
CA ASP A 295 -7.41 5.35 -2.22
C ASP A 295 -8.53 5.86 -3.13
N GLU A 296 -9.75 6.08 -2.61
CA GLU A 296 -10.86 6.63 -3.41
C GLU A 296 -10.64 8.09 -3.86
N GLY A 297 -9.64 8.77 -3.28
CA GLY A 297 -9.29 10.15 -3.63
C GLY A 297 -8.21 10.26 -4.71
N VAL A 298 -7.78 11.50 -4.97
CA VAL A 298 -6.76 11.80 -5.98
C VAL A 298 -5.45 12.09 -5.27
N ASP A 299 -4.48 11.20 -5.44
CA ASP A 299 -3.14 11.29 -4.84
C ASP A 299 -3.15 11.55 -3.33
N SER A 300 -4.14 10.98 -2.63
CA SER A 300 -4.36 11.15 -1.19
C SER A 300 -3.85 10.01 -0.31
N GLY A 301 -3.60 8.84 -0.90
CA GLY A 301 -3.34 7.66 -0.11
C GLY A 301 -1.93 7.61 0.51
N PRO A 302 -1.68 6.60 1.36
CA PRO A 302 -0.46 6.51 2.16
C PRO A 302 0.82 6.49 1.31
N ILE A 303 1.80 7.31 1.68
CA ILE A 303 3.10 7.41 1.01
C ILE A 303 3.96 6.21 1.39
N ILE A 304 4.56 5.55 0.39
CA ILE A 304 5.54 4.48 0.56
C ILE A 304 6.95 5.06 0.55
N ALA A 305 7.25 5.87 -0.47
CA ALA A 305 8.55 6.53 -0.61
C ALA A 305 8.36 7.85 -1.37
N ARG A 306 9.21 8.84 -1.09
CA ARG A 306 9.25 10.10 -1.84
C ARG A 306 10.67 10.62 -1.92
N GLN A 307 10.99 11.25 -3.03
CA GLN A 307 12.32 11.82 -3.23
C GLN A 307 12.21 13.19 -3.88
N ARG A 308 12.93 14.17 -3.33
CA ARG A 308 13.06 15.50 -3.92
C ARG A 308 13.89 15.45 -5.18
N LEU A 309 13.50 16.25 -6.16
CA LEU A 309 14.26 16.45 -7.40
C LEU A 309 14.87 17.85 -7.38
N TYR A 310 16.19 17.91 -7.43
CA TYR A 310 16.92 19.17 -7.55
C TYR A 310 17.34 19.36 -9.00
N LEU A 311 16.89 20.47 -9.59
CA LEU A 311 17.19 20.83 -10.98
C LEU A 311 18.38 21.76 -11.03
N GLN A 312 19.23 21.57 -12.05
CA GLN A 312 20.27 22.54 -12.38
C GLN A 312 19.60 23.88 -12.76
N PRO A 313 20.21 25.02 -12.39
CA PRO A 313 19.72 26.32 -12.84
C PRO A 313 19.55 26.34 -14.36
N ARG A 314 18.41 26.85 -14.84
CA ARG A 314 18.06 26.95 -16.27
C ARG A 314 17.97 25.60 -16.99
N ALA A 315 17.61 24.53 -16.28
CA ALA A 315 17.25 23.27 -16.91
C ALA A 315 16.14 23.48 -17.96
N THR A 316 16.20 22.74 -19.06
CA THR A 316 15.16 22.80 -20.09
C THR A 316 13.96 21.93 -19.71
N TYR A 317 12.79 22.20 -20.30
CA TYR A 317 11.61 21.36 -20.06
C TYR A 317 11.80 19.87 -20.41
N PRO A 318 12.44 19.48 -21.53
CA PRO A 318 12.81 18.08 -21.78
C PRO A 318 13.70 17.46 -20.71
N GLN A 319 14.70 18.19 -20.21
CA GLN A 319 15.61 17.70 -19.17
C GLN A 319 14.86 17.45 -17.85
N LEU A 320 13.92 18.32 -17.47
CA LEU A 320 13.03 18.09 -16.34
C LEU A 320 12.23 16.79 -16.50
N LEU A 321 11.58 16.59 -17.66
CA LEU A 321 10.78 15.40 -17.91
C LEU A 321 11.62 14.11 -17.88
N ALA A 322 12.82 14.14 -18.46
CA ALA A 322 13.74 13.00 -18.40
C ALA A 322 14.18 12.70 -16.95
N ALA A 323 14.52 13.73 -16.17
CA ALA A 323 14.91 13.56 -14.78
C ALA A 323 13.77 12.99 -13.92
N ILE A 324 12.54 13.48 -14.11
CA ILE A 324 11.34 12.95 -13.44
C ILE A 324 11.11 11.49 -13.83
N ASN A 325 11.11 11.17 -15.14
CA ASN A 325 10.85 9.80 -15.60
C ASN A 325 11.89 8.82 -15.04
N ARG A 326 13.16 9.23 -15.00
CA ARG A 326 14.24 8.44 -14.39
C ARG A 326 13.95 8.19 -12.92
N LEU A 327 13.64 9.25 -12.17
CA LEU A 327 13.35 9.16 -10.73
C LEU A 327 12.09 8.33 -10.44
N CYS A 328 11.05 8.41 -11.28
CA CYS A 328 9.88 7.54 -11.21
C CYS A 328 10.24 6.05 -11.27
N GLY A 329 11.08 5.65 -12.22
CA GLY A 329 11.51 4.25 -12.35
C GLY A 329 12.42 3.79 -11.21
N GLU A 330 13.35 4.64 -10.76
CA GLU A 330 14.26 4.34 -9.64
C GLU A 330 13.48 4.16 -8.33
N LEU A 331 12.62 5.12 -7.99
CA LEU A 331 11.87 5.10 -6.74
C LEU A 331 10.80 4.00 -6.70
N LEU A 332 10.17 3.70 -7.85
CA LEU A 332 9.25 2.57 -7.95
C LEU A 332 9.96 1.24 -7.69
N LEU A 333 11.12 1.02 -8.31
CA LEU A 333 11.90 -0.19 -8.12
C LEU A 333 12.28 -0.37 -6.64
N GLU A 334 12.78 0.67 -6.00
CA GLU A 334 13.09 0.67 -4.58
C GLU A 334 11.86 0.30 -3.73
N ALA A 335 10.73 0.98 -3.96
CA ALA A 335 9.49 0.72 -3.23
C ALA A 335 9.00 -0.73 -3.41
N LEU A 336 9.03 -1.29 -4.63
CA LEU A 336 8.59 -2.66 -4.87
C LEU A 336 9.56 -3.70 -4.27
N CYS A 337 10.87 -3.42 -4.24
CA CYS A 337 11.85 -4.25 -3.55
C CYS A 337 11.56 -4.30 -2.04
N PHE A 338 11.23 -3.18 -1.41
CA PHE A 338 10.83 -3.15 0.00
C PHE A 338 9.50 -3.87 0.26
N LEU A 339 8.49 -3.68 -0.61
CA LEU A 339 7.21 -4.39 -0.49
C LEU A 339 7.41 -5.90 -0.57
N LYS A 340 8.22 -6.37 -1.53
CA LYS A 340 8.56 -7.78 -1.70
C LYS A 340 9.26 -8.37 -0.47
N ALA A 341 10.06 -7.57 0.23
CA ALA A 341 10.76 -7.98 1.45
C ALA A 341 9.87 -7.95 2.72
N GLY A 342 8.61 -7.51 2.62
CA GLY A 342 7.69 -7.40 3.76
C GLY A 342 7.97 -6.22 4.70
N GLY A 343 8.83 -5.28 4.30
CA GLY A 343 9.41 -4.25 5.18
C GLY A 343 8.77 -2.86 5.10
N VAL A 344 7.62 -2.68 4.46
CA VAL A 344 7.10 -1.33 4.18
C VAL A 344 6.21 -0.80 5.29
N GLN A 345 6.65 0.30 5.90
CA GLN A 345 5.76 1.23 6.61
C GLN A 345 5.30 2.30 5.63
N SER A 346 3.99 2.45 5.45
CA SER A 346 3.43 3.58 4.70
C SER A 346 2.96 4.67 5.65
N LEU A 347 3.17 5.93 5.29
CA LEU A 347 2.78 7.08 6.10
C LEU A 347 1.51 7.73 5.56
N ALA A 348 0.50 7.90 6.43
CA ALA A 348 -0.67 8.70 6.11
C ALA A 348 -0.25 10.13 5.77
N GLN A 349 -0.80 10.69 4.69
CA GLN A 349 -0.43 12.04 4.24
C GLN A 349 -0.79 13.16 5.24
N GLY A 350 -1.74 12.91 6.15
CA GLY A 350 -2.11 13.86 7.21
C GLY A 350 -1.00 14.13 8.23
N ASN A 351 0.05 13.30 8.25
CA ASN A 351 1.20 13.44 9.13
C ASN A 351 2.23 14.48 8.64
N PHE A 352 1.98 15.15 7.52
CA PHE A 352 2.84 16.20 6.99
C PHE A 352 2.17 17.57 7.15
N GLU A 353 2.94 18.59 7.55
CA GLU A 353 2.48 19.98 7.54
C GLU A 353 2.07 20.37 6.11
N ASN A 354 0.80 20.73 5.89
CA ASN A 354 0.27 20.90 4.54
C ASN A 354 -0.49 22.23 4.38
N PRO A 355 0.07 23.22 3.65
CA PRO A 355 -0.64 24.40 3.25
C PRO A 355 -1.46 24.10 1.97
N GLY A 356 -2.66 23.57 2.15
CA GLY A 356 -3.69 23.56 1.11
C GLY A 356 -3.98 22.20 0.49
N LYS A 357 -5.17 21.66 0.80
CA LYS A 357 -5.78 20.46 0.20
C LYS A 357 -6.15 20.64 -1.29
N LYS A 358 -5.36 21.36 -2.09
CA LYS A 358 -5.67 21.64 -3.50
C LYS A 358 -5.24 20.48 -4.38
N VAL A 359 -6.21 19.88 -5.06
CA VAL A 359 -5.96 18.94 -6.16
C VAL A 359 -5.86 19.74 -7.44
N PHE A 360 -4.69 19.78 -8.04
CA PHE A 360 -4.44 20.53 -9.25
C PHE A 360 -5.03 19.81 -10.47
N ARG A 361 -5.51 20.61 -11.43
CA ARG A 361 -6.04 20.13 -12.70
C ARG A 361 -4.97 20.21 -13.79
N LEU A 362 -5.29 19.69 -14.97
CA LEU A 362 -4.42 19.79 -16.13
C LEU A 362 -4.01 21.25 -16.35
N CYS A 363 -2.72 21.49 -16.54
CA CYS A 363 -2.18 22.83 -16.68
C CYS A 363 -2.63 23.45 -18.02
N PRO A 364 -3.32 24.60 -18.03
CA PRO A 364 -3.68 25.29 -19.27
C PRO A 364 -2.44 25.65 -20.11
N PRO A 365 -2.55 25.75 -21.45
CA PRO A 365 -1.40 26.03 -22.33
C PRO A 365 -0.61 27.29 -21.93
N GLU A 366 -1.29 28.33 -21.45
CA GLU A 366 -0.68 29.60 -21.06
C GLU A 366 0.14 29.43 -19.78
N ILE A 367 -0.41 28.70 -18.80
CA ILE A 367 0.25 28.41 -17.52
C ILE A 367 1.43 27.46 -17.75
N LYS A 368 1.28 26.45 -18.62
CA LYS A 368 2.38 25.56 -19.02
C LYS A 368 3.52 26.36 -19.65
N SER A 369 3.21 27.29 -20.55
CA SER A 369 4.22 28.13 -21.21
C SER A 369 4.95 29.04 -20.20
N ALA A 370 4.20 29.67 -19.28
CA ALA A 370 4.78 30.48 -18.22
C ALA A 370 5.67 29.65 -17.28
N ALA A 371 5.26 28.43 -16.92
CA ALA A 371 6.05 27.52 -16.09
C ALA A 371 7.36 27.13 -16.79
N ILE A 372 7.31 26.82 -18.09
CA ILE A 372 8.51 26.49 -18.88
C ILE A 372 9.45 27.70 -18.95
N GLN A 373 8.93 28.91 -19.18
CA GLN A 373 9.75 30.11 -19.21
C GLN A 373 10.43 30.36 -17.84
N LYS A 374 9.70 30.21 -16.74
CA LYS A 374 10.23 30.35 -15.37
C LYS A 374 11.31 29.30 -15.04
N LEU A 375 11.13 28.08 -15.53
CA LEU A 375 12.12 27.00 -15.40
C LEU A 375 13.41 27.36 -16.13
N GLU A 376 13.30 27.76 -17.39
CA GLU A 376 14.42 28.01 -18.30
C GLU A 376 15.14 29.33 -17.98
N SER A 377 14.47 30.32 -17.39
CA SER A 377 15.10 31.53 -16.85
C SER A 377 15.88 31.27 -15.55
N GLY A 378 15.54 30.21 -14.82
CA GLY A 378 16.10 29.89 -13.50
C GLY A 378 15.48 30.72 -12.36
N GLU A 379 14.27 31.25 -12.54
CA GLU A 379 13.59 32.13 -11.58
C GLU A 379 12.82 31.38 -10.48
N TYR A 380 12.76 30.05 -10.53
CA TYR A 380 12.10 29.24 -9.52
C TYR A 380 12.88 29.19 -8.20
N ARG A 381 12.15 29.12 -7.07
CA ARG A 381 12.72 29.00 -5.72
C ARG A 381 11.97 27.95 -4.93
N PHE A 382 12.28 26.67 -5.14
CA PHE A 382 11.61 25.60 -4.42
C PHE A 382 11.80 25.77 -2.90
N GLU A 383 10.69 25.75 -2.15
CA GLU A 383 10.75 25.83 -0.69
C GLU A 383 11.63 24.70 -0.10
N GLU A 384 12.64 25.09 0.67
CA GLU A 384 13.37 24.19 1.57
C GLU A 384 12.55 24.04 2.86
N VAL A 385 11.51 23.21 2.83
CA VAL A 385 10.81 22.80 4.06
C VAL A 385 11.56 21.65 4.73
#